data_AF-A0A353N2G7-F1
#
_entry.id   AF-A0A353N2G7-F1
#
_cell.length_a   1.000
_cell.length_b   1.000
_cell.length_c   1.000
_cell.angle_alpha   90.00
_cell.angle_beta   90.00
_cell.angle_gamma   90.00
#
_symmetry.space_group_name_H-M   'P 1'
#
loop_
_entity.id
_entity.type
_entity.pdbx_description
1 polymer ?
#
loop_
_entity_poly.entity_id
_entity_poly.type
_entity_poly.pdbx_seq_one_letter_code
_entity_poly.pdbx_strand_id
1 'polypeptide(L)'
;AYTILGEIAPWLLPVYMVVLFGTMIETGAGFIHAVNERINSWMVDRKGKGLTKVNRGVLGGLMALVGLGVASFGLIGLIAKGYGTISWGFFLLHGVALFTLGLYKISKKNAKTPA
;
A
#
# COMPACT_ATOMS: atom_id res chain seq x y z
N ALA A 1 -16.17 -23.98 -4.18
CA ALA A 1 -16.49 -22.96 -3.15
C ALA A 1 -17.91 -22.45 -3.31
N TYR A 2 -18.29 -21.87 -4.47
CA TYR A 2 -19.65 -21.38 -4.71
C TYR A 2 -20.73 -22.47 -4.65
N THR A 3 -20.45 -23.67 -5.15
CA THR A 3 -21.33 -24.84 -5.08
C THR A 3 -21.62 -25.26 -3.64
N ILE A 4 -20.58 -25.34 -2.81
CA ILE A 4 -20.67 -25.77 -1.40
C ILE A 4 -21.48 -24.77 -0.57
N LEU A 5 -21.28 -23.45 -0.78
CA LEU A 5 -22.05 -22.44 -0.07
C LEU A 5 -23.55 -22.46 -0.43
N GLY A 6 -23.86 -22.69 -1.70
CA GLY A 6 -25.25 -22.76 -2.17
C GLY A 6 -26.01 -23.96 -1.60
N GLU A 7 -25.33 -25.07 -1.35
CA GLU A 7 -25.92 -26.28 -0.74
C GLU A 7 -26.15 -26.14 0.78
N ILE A 8 -25.33 -25.36 1.50
CA ILE A 8 -25.51 -25.12 2.93
C ILE A 8 -26.65 -24.14 3.17
N ALA A 9 -26.60 -22.97 2.52
CA ALA A 9 -27.64 -21.95 2.63
C ALA A 9 -27.54 -20.94 1.45
N PRO A 10 -28.60 -20.77 0.65
CA PRO A 10 -28.55 -19.95 -0.57
C PRO A 10 -28.30 -18.45 -0.31
N TRP A 11 -28.56 -17.95 0.89
CA TRP A 11 -28.32 -16.55 1.28
C TRP A 11 -26.85 -16.27 1.66
N LEU A 12 -26.05 -17.30 1.94
CA LEU A 12 -24.67 -17.11 2.38
C LEU A 12 -23.77 -16.65 1.22
N LEU A 13 -24.07 -17.09 -0.01
CA LEU A 13 -23.32 -16.68 -1.20
C LEU A 13 -23.37 -15.16 -1.46
N PRO A 14 -24.54 -14.50 -1.51
CA PRO A 14 -24.59 -13.04 -1.69
C PRO A 14 -23.94 -12.29 -0.53
N VAL A 15 -24.11 -12.73 0.72
CA VAL A 15 -23.42 -12.13 1.88
C VAL A 15 -21.91 -12.25 1.75
N TYR A 16 -21.41 -13.43 1.39
CA TYR A 16 -19.99 -13.68 1.16
C TYR A 16 -19.43 -12.80 0.05
N MET A 17 -20.16 -12.64 -1.06
CA MET A 17 -19.76 -11.71 -2.14
C MET A 17 -19.67 -10.27 -1.64
N VAL A 18 -20.65 -9.79 -0.88
CA VAL A 18 -20.63 -8.43 -0.30
C VAL A 18 -19.41 -8.24 0.61
N VAL A 19 -19.13 -9.20 1.49
CA VAL A 19 -17.98 -9.12 2.40
C VAL A 19 -16.65 -9.19 1.64
N LEU A 20 -16.51 -10.10 0.67
CA LEU A 20 -15.31 -10.21 -0.16
C LEU A 20 -15.01 -8.91 -0.92
N PHE A 21 -16.01 -8.36 -1.60
CA PHE A 21 -15.84 -7.11 -2.32
C PHE A 21 -15.61 -5.94 -1.37
N GLY A 22 -16.36 -5.89 -0.25
CA GLY A 22 -16.22 -4.85 0.77
C GLY A 22 -14.81 -4.79 1.34
N THR A 23 -14.26 -5.93 1.76
CA THR A 23 -12.90 -6.02 2.32
C THR A 23 -11.82 -5.67 1.29
N MET A 24 -12.00 -6.06 0.02
CA MET A 24 -11.11 -5.67 -1.07
C MET A 24 -11.12 -4.15 -1.28
N ILE A 25 -12.31 -3.54 -1.34
CA ILE A 25 -12.48 -2.10 -1.53
C ILE A 25 -11.91 -1.33 -0.33
N GLU A 26 -12.19 -1.78 0.89
CA GLU A 26 -11.69 -1.18 2.13
C GLU A 26 -10.16 -1.18 2.16
N THR A 27 -9.53 -2.31 1.83
CA THR A 27 -8.07 -2.43 1.75
C THR A 27 -7.48 -1.49 0.69
N GLY A 28 -8.08 -1.44 -0.51
CA GLY A 28 -7.62 -0.58 -1.60
C GLY A 28 -7.78 0.92 -1.29
N ALA A 29 -8.94 1.33 -0.77
CA ALA A 29 -9.22 2.71 -0.39
C ALA A 29 -8.33 3.15 0.78
N GLY A 30 -8.14 2.28 1.78
CA GLY A 30 -7.24 2.52 2.91
C GLY A 30 -5.80 2.75 2.45
N PHE A 31 -5.31 1.95 1.48
CA PHE A 31 -3.98 2.14 0.91
C PHE A 31 -3.84 3.49 0.18
N ILE A 32 -4.79 3.83 -0.69
CA ILE A 32 -4.81 5.12 -1.39
C ILE A 32 -4.86 6.29 -0.40
N HIS A 33 -5.64 6.16 0.66
CA HIS A 33 -5.73 7.17 1.72
C HIS A 33 -4.41 7.33 2.47
N ALA A 34 -3.75 6.23 2.84
CA ALA A 34 -2.46 6.25 3.53
C ALA A 34 -1.35 6.92 2.68
N VAL A 35 -1.32 6.65 1.37
CA VAL A 35 -0.36 7.29 0.45
C VAL A 35 -0.68 8.78 0.28
N ASN A 36 -1.95 9.13 0.13
CA ASN A 36 -2.39 10.53 0.09
C ASN A 36 -1.92 11.31 1.31
N GLU A 37 -2.12 10.75 2.52
CA GLU A 37 -1.74 11.43 3.75
C GLU A 37 -0.23 11.51 3.92
N ARG A 38 0.54 10.50 3.48
CA ARG A 38 2.00 10.54 3.48
C ARG A 38 2.56 11.62 2.55
N ILE A 39 1.97 11.80 1.38
CA ILE A 39 2.39 12.87 0.45
C ILE A 39 1.95 14.24 0.99
N ASN A 40 0.76 14.30 1.59
CA ASN A 40 0.25 15.51 2.23
C ASN A 40 1.18 15.97 3.36
N SER A 41 1.56 15.07 4.29
CA SER A 41 2.44 15.39 5.41
C SER A 41 3.80 15.87 4.93
N TRP A 42 4.40 15.18 3.96
CA TRP A 42 5.66 15.60 3.35
C TRP A 42 5.58 17.01 2.71
N MET A 43 4.46 17.34 2.07
CA MET A 43 4.29 18.65 1.43
C MET A 43 4.04 19.76 2.46
N VAL A 44 3.31 19.46 3.54
CA VAL A 44 3.14 20.38 4.67
C VAL A 44 4.48 20.66 5.33
N ASP A 45 5.28 19.64 5.61
CA ASP A 45 6.60 19.80 6.23
C ASP A 45 7.57 20.65 5.39
N ARG A 46 7.49 20.54 4.06
CA ARG A 46 8.46 21.16 3.15
C ARG A 46 8.01 22.50 2.55
N LYS A 47 6.70 22.72 2.40
CA LYS A 47 6.13 23.92 1.75
C LYS A 47 5.12 24.67 2.63
N GLY A 48 4.80 24.17 3.83
CA GLY A 48 3.81 24.76 4.73
C GLY A 48 2.36 24.69 4.23
N LYS A 49 2.10 23.99 3.11
CA LYS A 49 0.78 23.88 2.48
C LYS A 49 0.48 22.43 2.13
N GLY A 50 -0.72 21.97 2.48
CA GLY A 50 -1.19 20.61 2.20
C GLY A 50 -1.77 20.45 0.78
N LEU A 51 -2.03 19.20 0.41
CA LEU A 51 -2.66 18.85 -0.87
C LEU A 51 -4.09 19.36 -0.93
N THR A 52 -4.43 20.07 -2.01
CA THR A 52 -5.81 20.48 -2.30
C THR A 52 -6.70 19.25 -2.49
N LYS A 53 -8.01 19.38 -2.25
CA LYS A 53 -8.97 18.27 -2.42
C LYS A 53 -8.92 17.66 -3.82
N VAL A 54 -8.75 18.50 -4.85
CA VAL A 54 -8.61 18.06 -6.25
C VAL A 54 -7.35 17.22 -6.44
N ASN A 55 -6.20 17.68 -5.93
CA ASN A 55 -4.94 16.95 -6.09
C ASN A 55 -4.95 15.60 -5.36
N ARG A 56 -5.62 15.52 -4.20
CA ARG A 56 -5.84 14.24 -3.49
C ARG A 56 -6.68 13.27 -4.33
N GLY A 57 -7.75 13.78 -4.94
CA GLY A 57 -8.60 13.01 -5.85
C GLY A 57 -7.86 12.52 -7.09
N VAL A 58 -7.06 13.40 -7.72
CA VAL A 58 -6.22 13.05 -8.88
C VAL A 58 -5.19 11.99 -8.51
N LEU A 59 -4.52 12.14 -7.38
CA LEU A 59 -3.56 11.14 -6.90
C LEU A 59 -4.23 9.78 -6.66
N GLY A 60 -5.40 9.77 -6.02
CA GLY A 60 -6.17 8.54 -5.82
C GLY A 60 -6.62 7.90 -7.14
N GLY A 61 -7.09 8.71 -8.10
CA GLY A 61 -7.47 8.24 -9.43
C GLY A 61 -6.29 7.65 -10.21
N LEU A 62 -5.13 8.30 -10.17
CA LEU A 62 -3.91 7.78 -10.80
C LEU A 62 -3.48 6.45 -10.16
N MET A 63 -3.54 6.33 -8.82
CA MET A 63 -3.25 5.08 -8.13
C MET A 63 -4.21 3.96 -8.53
N ALA A 64 -5.51 4.26 -8.66
CA ALA A 64 -6.50 3.29 -9.13
C ALA A 64 -6.23 2.86 -10.58
N LEU A 65 -5.88 3.79 -11.47
CA LEU A 65 -5.50 3.48 -12.85
C LEU A 65 -4.26 2.59 -12.93
N VAL A 66 -3.25 2.85 -12.10
CA VAL A 66 -2.08 1.96 -11.97
C VAL A 66 -2.50 0.57 -11.49
N GLY A 67 -3.38 0.50 -10.49
CA GLY A 67 -3.94 -0.76 -9.99
C GLY A 67 -4.65 -1.55 -11.08
N LEU A 68 -5.45 -0.90 -11.92
CA LEU A 68 -6.12 -1.52 -13.08
C LEU A 68 -5.11 -2.01 -14.12
N GLY A 69 -4.08 -1.21 -14.40
CA GLY A 69 -2.98 -1.61 -15.29
C GLY A 69 -2.25 -2.86 -14.77
N VAL A 70 -1.95 -2.91 -13.47
CA VAL A 70 -1.32 -4.06 -12.83
C VAL A 70 -2.24 -5.29 -12.82
N ALA A 71 -3.54 -5.10 -12.58
CA ALA A 71 -4.52 -6.19 -12.60
C ALA A 71 -4.59 -6.90 -13.96
N SER A 72 -4.28 -6.18 -15.06
CA SER A 72 -4.29 -6.75 -16.41
C SER A 72 -3.23 -7.84 -16.66
N PHE A 73 -2.16 -7.90 -15.86
CA PHE A 73 -1.12 -8.93 -15.97
C PHE A 73 -1.57 -10.31 -15.44
N GLY A 74 -2.71 -10.37 -14.76
CA GLY A 74 -3.27 -11.58 -14.19
C GLY A 74 -2.59 -12.01 -12.88
N LEU A 75 -3.34 -12.72 -12.04
CA LEU A 75 -2.90 -13.13 -10.70
C LEU A 75 -1.64 -14.00 -10.74
N ILE A 76 -1.59 -14.96 -11.67
CA ILE A 76 -0.47 -15.91 -11.78
C ILE A 76 0.83 -15.18 -12.15
N GLY A 77 0.77 -14.27 -13.12
CA GLY A 77 1.93 -13.47 -13.54
C GLY A 77 2.43 -12.56 -12.43
N LEU A 78 1.50 -11.96 -11.68
CA LEU A 78 1.83 -11.17 -10.49
C LEU A 78 2.54 -12.01 -9.43
N ILE A 79 2.02 -13.18 -9.07
CA ILE A 79 2.62 -14.09 -8.08
C ILE A 79 4.00 -14.55 -8.53
N ALA A 80 4.12 -15.02 -9.78
CA ALA A 80 5.36 -15.58 -10.29
C ALA A 80 6.48 -14.54 -10.43
N LYS A 81 6.17 -13.30 -10.82
CA LYS A 81 7.20 -12.29 -11.12
C LYS A 81 7.04 -10.98 -10.35
N GLY A 82 5.81 -10.53 -10.13
CA GLY A 82 5.51 -9.25 -9.49
C GLY A 82 5.88 -9.21 -8.00
N TYR A 83 5.35 -10.12 -7.19
CA TYR A 83 5.57 -10.09 -5.73
C TYR A 83 7.05 -10.23 -5.38
N GLY A 84 7.78 -11.17 -5.99
CA GLY A 84 9.21 -11.34 -5.74
C GLY A 84 10.04 -10.10 -6.10
N THR A 85 9.73 -9.45 -7.23
CA THR A 85 10.41 -8.23 -7.65
C THR A 85 10.16 -7.07 -6.68
N ILE A 86 8.90 -6.88 -6.26
CA ILE A 86 8.54 -5.83 -5.29
C ILE A 86 9.20 -6.11 -3.93
N SER A 87 9.25 -7.38 -3.49
CA SER A 87 9.92 -7.78 -2.26
C SER A 87 11.40 -7.43 -2.25
N TRP A 88 12.12 -7.66 -3.36
CA TRP A 88 13.51 -7.24 -3.50
C TRP A 88 13.68 -5.72 -3.40
N GLY A 89 12.79 -4.96 -4.06
CA GLY A 89 12.79 -3.50 -3.94
C GLY A 89 12.58 -3.02 -2.50
N PHE A 90 11.60 -3.60 -1.81
CA PHE A 90 11.33 -3.28 -0.41
C PHE A 90 12.50 -3.65 0.50
N PHE A 91 13.09 -4.84 0.32
CA PHE A 91 14.23 -5.31 1.09
C PHE A 91 15.45 -4.40 0.92
N LEU A 92 15.77 -3.98 -0.31
CA LEU A 92 16.91 -3.09 -0.54
C LEU A 92 16.69 -1.70 0.07
N LEU A 93 15.51 -1.11 -0.12
CA LEU A 93 15.23 0.24 0.37
C LEU A 93 15.03 0.28 1.89
N HIS A 94 14.15 -0.57 2.42
CA HIS A 94 13.81 -0.54 3.85
C HIS A 94 14.73 -1.45 4.67
N GLY A 95 15.00 -2.65 4.18
CA GLY A 95 15.83 -3.62 4.88
C GLY A 95 17.31 -3.23 4.91
N VAL A 96 17.90 -2.90 3.77
CA VAL A 96 19.33 -2.55 3.71
C VAL A 96 19.54 -1.05 3.93
N ALA A 97 19.03 -0.20 3.05
CA ALA A 97 19.39 1.21 3.06
C ALA A 97 18.94 1.94 4.34
N LEU A 98 17.65 1.84 4.72
CA LEU A 98 17.17 2.50 5.94
C LEU A 98 17.78 1.91 7.22
N PHE A 99 18.00 0.60 7.28
CA PHE A 99 18.63 -0.03 8.44
C PHE A 99 20.08 0.40 8.60
N THR A 100 20.88 0.36 7.52
CA THR A 100 22.28 0.80 7.55
C THR A 100 22.40 2.29 7.86
N LEU A 101 21.61 3.16 7.20
CA LEU A 101 21.63 4.60 7.48
C LEU A 101 21.11 4.92 8.88
N GLY A 102 20.12 4.17 9.36
CA GLY A 102 19.58 4.28 10.71
C GLY A 102 20.65 3.98 11.75
N LEU A 103 21.30 2.82 11.66
CA LEU A 103 22.40 2.43 12.55
C LEU A 103 23.55 3.43 12.52
N TYR A 104 23.95 3.87 11.32
CA TYR A 104 25.02 4.87 11.17
C TYR A 104 24.67 6.19 11.87
N LYS A 105 23.44 6.70 11.67
CA LYS A 105 23.00 7.95 12.32
C LYS A 105 22.93 7.81 13.84
N ILE A 106 22.45 6.68 14.35
CA ILE A 106 22.38 6.42 15.80
C ILE A 106 23.78 6.38 16.42
N SER A 107 24.70 5.62 15.81
CA SER A 107 26.09 5.52 16.28
C SER A 107 26.78 6.89 16.29
N LYS A 108 26.63 7.67 15.22
CA LYS A 108 27.23 9.02 15.14
C LYS A 108 26.65 10.01 16.15
N LYS A 109 25.37 9.87 16.51
CA LYS A 109 24.73 10.73 17.52
C LYS A 109 25.22 10.38 18.92
N ASN A 110 25.37 9.09 19.23
CA ASN A 110 25.93 8.62 20.50
C ASN A 110 27.40 9.03 20.68
N ALA A 111 28.19 9.04 19.61
CA ALA A 111 29.60 9.48 19.66
C ALA A 111 29.78 11.00 19.93
N LYS A 112 28.71 11.80 19.82
CA LYS A 112 28.74 13.26 20.03
C LYS A 112 28.16 13.71 21.39
N THR A 113 27.68 12.79 22.21
CA THR A 113 27.24 13.08 23.58
C THR A 113 28.35 12.63 24.54
N PRO A 114 29.28 13.51 24.96
CA PRO A 114 30.12 13.21 26.11
C PRO A 114 29.24 13.10 27.35
N ALA A 115 29.49 12.07 28.17
CA ALA A 115 28.93 11.88 29.49
C ALA A 115 29.33 13.02 30.44
#